data_AF-A0A418ZYD2-F1
#
_entry.id   AF-A0A418ZYD2-F1
#
_cell.length_a   1.000
_cell.length_b   1.000
_cell.length_c   1.000
_cell.angle_alpha   90.00
_cell.angle_beta   90.00
_cell.angle_gamma   90.00
#
_symmetry.space_group_name_H-M   'P 1'
#
loop_
_entity.id
_entity.type
_entity.pdbx_description
1 polymer ?
#
loop_
_entity_poly.entity_id
_entity_poly.type
_entity_poly.pdbx_seq_one_letter_code
_entity_poly.pdbx_strand_id
1 'polypeptide(L)' 'MAPPKKDTEALTVRLPRELIEALDDRRRLEKDLPTRPEMIRRALVEWLELTGSR' A
#
# COMPACT_ATOMS: atom_id res chain seq x y z
N MET A 1 25.93 -9.94 -8.07
CA MET A 1 24.58 -9.91 -7.49
C MET A 1 23.69 -9.20 -8.52
N ALA A 2 22.90 -9.94 -9.30
CA ALA A 2 21.99 -9.31 -10.24
C ALA A 2 21.01 -8.41 -9.45
N PRO A 3 20.70 -7.18 -9.90
CA PRO A 3 19.70 -6.37 -9.24
C PRO A 3 18.39 -7.17 -9.26
N PRO A 4 17.72 -7.40 -8.12
CA PRO A 4 16.46 -8.13 -8.12
C PRO A 4 15.50 -7.39 -9.05
N LYS A 5 15.03 -8.08 -10.10
CA LYS A 5 13.96 -7.60 -10.97
C LYS A 5 12.82 -7.15 -10.07
N LYS A 6 12.47 -5.88 -10.13
CA LYS A 6 11.20 -5.41 -9.60
C LYS A 6 10.65 -4.49 -10.66
N ASP A 7 9.71 -5.00 -11.45
CA ASP A 7 8.81 -4.22 -12.30
C ASP A 7 7.93 -3.33 -11.42
N THR A 8 8.56 -2.44 -10.66
CA THR A 8 7.95 -1.56 -9.68
C THR A 8 8.60 -0.20 -9.78
N GLU A 9 7.80 0.84 -9.88
CA GLU A 9 8.25 2.22 -9.87
C GLU A 9 7.88 2.88 -8.54
N ALA A 10 8.73 3.80 -8.07
CA ALA A 10 8.44 4.58 -6.88
C ALA A 10 7.43 5.69 -7.23
N LEU A 11 6.35 5.80 -6.45
CA LEU A 11 5.34 6.84 -6.61
C LEU A 11 5.28 7.70 -5.34
N THR A 12 5.29 9.02 -5.53
CA THR A 12 5.03 9.98 -4.44
C THR A 12 3.55 10.35 -4.45
N VAL A 13 2.85 10.07 -3.35
CA VAL A 13 1.42 10.40 -3.19
C VAL A 13 1.26 11.34 -2.00
N ARG A 14 0.44 12.39 -2.17
CA ARG A 14 0.04 13.27 -1.07
C ARG A 14 -1.34 12.83 -0.59
N LEU A 15 -1.45 12.48 0.68
CA LEU A 15 -2.69 12.06 1.32
C LEU A 15 -3.05 13.04 2.45
N PRO A 16 -4.35 13.26 2.72
CA PRO A 16 -4.79 13.95 3.93
C PRO A 16 -4.25 13.27 5.19
N ARG A 17 -3.98 14.08 6.23
CA ARG A 17 -3.42 13.58 7.50
C ARG A 17 -4.29 12.51 8.15
N GLU A 18 -5.60 12.72 8.16
CA GLU A 18 -6.59 11.78 8.69
C GLU A 18 -6.52 10.39 8.03
N LEU A 19 -6.24 10.36 6.72
CA LEU A 19 -6.15 9.11 5.96
C LEU A 19 -4.86 8.35 6.30
N ILE A 20 -3.77 9.08 6.54
CA ILE A 20 -2.50 8.49 6.99
C ILE A 20 -2.69 7.86 8.37
N GLU A 21 -3.43 8.52 9.27
CA GLU A 21 -3.71 8.02 10.62
C GLU A 21 -4.59 6.76 10.57
N ALA A 22 -5.66 6.77 9.78
CA ALA A 22 -6.50 5.59 9.57
C ALA A 22 -5.70 4.40 8.99
N LEU A 23 -4.77 4.66 8.08
CA LEU A 23 -3.87 3.64 7.53
C LEU A 23 -2.91 3.08 8.59
N ASP A 24 -2.32 3.95 9.41
CA ASP A 24 -1.42 3.57 10.50
C ASP A 24 -2.14 2.76 11.58
N ASP A 25 -3.40 3.08 11.90
CA ASP A 25 -4.22 2.32 12.84
C ASP A 25 -4.52 0.92 12.31
N ARG A 26 -4.93 0.81 11.04
CA ARG A 26 -5.15 -0.50 10.40
C ARG A 26 -3.87 -1.33 10.33
N ARG A 27 -2.74 -0.68 10.02
CA ARG A 27 -1.40 -1.30 9.98
C ARG A 27 -0.99 -1.93 11.31
N ARG A 28 -1.44 -1.38 12.46
CA ARG A 28 -1.16 -1.93 13.80
C ARG A 28 -1.91 -3.24 14.08
N LEU A 29 -3.00 -3.50 13.37
CA LEU A 29 -3.84 -4.70 13.55
C LEU A 29 -3.34 -5.88 12.69
N GLU A 30 -2.50 -5.60 11.69
CA GLU A 30 -1.90 -6.61 10.83
C GLU A 30 -0.79 -7.39 11.55
N LYS A 31 -0.79 -8.71 11.38
CA LYS A 31 0.14 -9.61 12.08
C LYS A 31 1.60 -9.42 11.66
N ASP A 32 1.82 -8.98 10.43
CA ASP A 32 3.14 -8.77 9.82
C ASP A 32 3.62 -7.31 9.91
N LEU A 33 2.83 -6.42 10.50
CA LEU A 33 3.13 -4.99 10.67
C LEU A 33 3.73 -4.37 9.39
N PRO A 34 3.00 -4.39 8.27
CA PRO A 34 3.52 -3.98 6.98
C PRO A 34 3.99 -2.52 7.00
N THR A 35 4.83 -2.16 6.04
CA THR A 35 5.26 -0.76 5.87
C THR A 35 4.11 0.08 5.32
N ARG A 36 4.16 1.42 5.50
CA ARG A 36 3.14 2.32 4.91
C ARG A 36 3.01 2.16 3.39
N PRO A 37 4.10 2.11 2.59
CA PRO A 37 3.99 1.84 1.15
C PRO A 37 3.31 0.51 0.84
N GLU A 38 3.55 -0.52 1.66
CA GLU A 38 2.93 -1.84 1.45
C GLU A 38 1.44 -1.82 1.79
N MET A 39 1.02 -1.12 2.84
CA MET A 39 -0.40 -0.92 3.13
C MET A 39 -1.13 -0.20 2.01
N ILE A 40 -0.51 0.85 1.45
CA ILE A 40 -1.05 1.57 0.30
C ILE A 40 -1.19 0.62 -0.90
N ARG A 41 -0.17 -0.21 -1.17
CA ARG A 41 -0.22 -1.21 -2.24
C ARG A 41 -1.38 -2.19 -2.04
N ARG A 42 -1.53 -2.77 -0.85
CA ARG A 42 -2.62 -3.72 -0.53
C ARG A 42 -3.99 -3.06 -0.73
N ALA A 43 -4.17 -1.85 -0.22
CA ALA A 43 -5.42 -1.11 -0.37
C ALA A 43 -5.76 -0.81 -1.84
N LEU A 44 -4.76 -0.46 -2.66
CA LEU A 44 -4.95 -0.24 -4.10
C LEU A 44 -5.31 -1.52 -4.86
N VAL A 45 -4.66 -2.65 -4.53
CA VAL A 45 -4.98 -3.96 -5.13
C VAL A 45 -6.41 -4.37 -4.76
N GLU A 46 -6.76 -4.34 -3.48
CA GLU A 46 -8.11 -4.65 -2.98
C GLU A 46 -9.16 -3.74 -3.63
N TRP A 47 -8.88 -2.44 -3.72
CA TRP A 47 -9.77 -1.49 -4.37
C TRP A 47 -9.98 -1.80 -5.86
N LEU A 48 -8.91 -2.10 -6.61
CA LEU A 48 -8.99 -2.46 -8.03
C LEU A 48 -9.76 -3.77 -8.26
N GLU A 49 -9.61 -4.74 -7.37
CA GLU A 49 -10.39 -5.99 -7.39
C GLU A 49 -11.88 -5.70 -7.15
N LEU A 50 -12.20 -4.84 -6.17
CA LEU A 50 -13.58 -4.44 -5.87
C LEU A 50 -14.23 -3.64 -7.00
N THR A 51 -13.47 -2.77 -7.67
CA THR A 51 -14.00 -1.91 -8.75
C THR A 51 -13.88 -2.54 -10.14
N GLY A 52 -13.33 -3.74 -10.25
CA GLY A 52 -13.35 -4.54 -11.46
C GLY A 52 -12.59 -3.92 -12.62
N SER A 53 -11.26 -3.88 -12.53
CA SER A 53 -10.44 -3.89 -13.73
C SER A 53 -10.23 -5.36 -14.13
N ARG A 54 -11.07 -5.86 -15.04
CA ARG A 54 -10.84 -7.13 -15.74
C ARG A 54 -9.96 -6.92 -16.94
#